data_AF-A0A1H5HNL1-F1
#
_entry.id   AF-A0A1H5HNL1-F1
#
_cell.length_a   1.000
_cell.length_b   1.000
_cell.length_c   1.000
_cell.angle_alpha   90.00
_cell.angle_beta   90.00
_cell.angle_gamma   90.00
#
_symmetry.space_group_name_H-M   'P 1'
#
loop_
_entity.id
_entity.type
_entity.pdbx_description
1 polymer ?
#
loop_
_entity_poly.entity_id
_entity_poly.type
_entity_poly.pdbx_seq_one_letter_code
_entity_poly.pdbx_strand_id
1 'polypeptide(L)'
;MIPSTPAPSLPSASLRDLPPHQRLVAWPVINRLGALEGVTVTVPPELAASPPSLACYSRAVRVAHRPSGGDSPLDALLTSPESAHVLAEPLRLVITLALWDEVIREGGVYGGNIYLASERSVGVLLHTAHTIEPAAADRLAEILEQLHALELLYRFPVAYKFRGTHGLERQCRINGWGRLLFRLLDAVPDDPYGIRACRARLTEHVRTHRDAYRRGVIAASAAEDSSGARIWADIHAQQPIPVLI
;
A
#
# COMPACT_ATOMS: atom_id res chain seq x y z
N MET A 1 -17.91 -35.27 36.99
CA MET A 1 -17.11 -34.16 36.45
C MET A 1 -16.28 -34.72 35.32
N ILE A 2 -16.67 -34.48 34.08
CA ILE A 2 -15.83 -34.82 32.92
C ILE A 2 -14.77 -33.72 32.83
N PRO A 3 -13.47 -34.03 32.88
CA PRO A 3 -12.45 -33.01 32.70
C PRO A 3 -12.57 -32.47 31.28
N SER A 4 -12.86 -31.18 31.14
CA SER A 4 -12.82 -30.49 29.85
C SER A 4 -11.39 -30.53 29.35
N THR A 5 -11.11 -31.40 28.38
CA THR A 5 -9.85 -31.40 27.65
C THR A 5 -9.63 -29.99 27.09
N PRO A 6 -8.49 -29.33 27.35
CA PRO A 6 -8.23 -28.01 26.77
C PRO A 6 -8.29 -28.16 25.25
N ALA A 7 -9.03 -27.26 24.60
CA ALA A 7 -9.11 -27.23 23.15
C ALA A 7 -7.68 -27.17 22.57
N PRO A 8 -7.37 -27.92 21.50
CA PRO A 8 -6.03 -27.90 20.91
C PRO A 8 -5.67 -26.47 20.53
N SER A 9 -4.50 -26.01 20.96
CA SER A 9 -3.97 -24.70 20.60
C SER A 9 -3.72 -24.66 19.09
N LEU A 10 -4.29 -23.66 18.42
CA LEU A 10 -4.04 -23.46 16.99
C LEU A 10 -2.55 -23.20 16.77
N PRO A 11 -1.94 -23.77 15.71
CA PRO A 11 -0.57 -23.43 15.35
C PRO A 11 -0.49 -21.92 15.07
N SER A 12 0.46 -21.26 15.73
CA SER A 12 0.69 -19.82 15.58
C SER A 12 2.07 -19.57 14.98
N ALA A 13 2.17 -18.53 14.16
CA ALA A 13 3.42 -18.00 13.65
C ALA A 13 3.66 -16.59 14.21
N SER A 14 4.91 -16.15 14.20
CA SER A 14 5.19 -14.73 14.41
C SER A 14 4.74 -13.95 13.18
N LEU A 15 4.11 -12.78 13.38
CA LEU A 15 3.73 -11.91 12.27
C LEU A 15 4.93 -11.57 11.37
N ARG A 16 6.08 -11.26 11.98
CA ARG A 16 7.31 -10.93 11.26
C ARG A 16 7.79 -12.07 10.36
N ASP A 17 7.54 -13.31 10.74
CA ASP A 17 8.01 -14.49 10.01
C ASP A 17 7.06 -14.90 8.88
N LEU A 18 5.86 -14.31 8.80
CA LEU A 18 4.97 -14.49 7.66
C LEU A 18 5.51 -13.75 6.42
N PRO A 19 5.22 -14.25 5.20
CA PRO A 19 5.41 -13.50 3.98
C PRO A 19 4.75 -12.11 4.05
N PRO A 20 5.41 -11.03 3.57
CA PRO A 20 4.92 -9.65 3.67
C PRO A 20 3.44 -9.43 3.29
N HIS A 21 2.98 -10.00 2.17
CA HIS A 21 1.59 -9.89 1.73
C HIS A 21 0.59 -10.52 2.71
N GLN A 22 0.97 -11.63 3.35
CA GLN A 22 0.14 -12.33 4.34
C GLN A 22 0.07 -11.59 5.67
N ARG A 23 1.05 -10.74 6.00
CA ARG A 23 1.02 -9.96 7.24
C ARG A 23 -0.15 -8.99 7.30
N LEU A 24 -0.73 -8.62 6.15
CA LEU A 24 -1.88 -7.72 6.08
C LEU A 24 -3.13 -8.28 6.79
N VAL A 25 -3.25 -9.59 6.97
CA VAL A 25 -4.37 -10.20 7.75
C VAL A 25 -4.39 -9.71 9.20
N ALA A 26 -3.26 -9.25 9.73
CA ALA A 26 -3.16 -8.71 11.08
C ALA A 26 -3.50 -7.21 11.17
N TRP A 27 -3.65 -6.54 10.03
CA TRP A 27 -3.92 -5.11 9.94
C TRP A 27 -5.08 -4.64 10.82
N PRO A 28 -6.26 -5.28 10.81
CA PRO A 28 -7.42 -4.76 11.54
C PRO A 28 -7.18 -4.77 13.05
N VAL A 29 -6.52 -5.82 13.55
CA VAL A 29 -6.25 -5.96 14.99
C VAL A 29 -5.17 -4.97 15.43
N ILE A 30 -4.09 -4.84 14.66
CA ILE A 30 -2.99 -3.91 14.95
C ILE A 30 -3.46 -2.46 14.97
N ASN A 31 -4.46 -2.13 14.13
CA ASN A 31 -5.08 -0.81 14.07
C ASN A 31 -6.30 -0.64 14.99
N ARG A 32 -6.68 -1.67 15.76
CA ARG A 32 -7.90 -1.68 16.59
C ARG A 32 -9.20 -1.39 15.81
N LEU A 33 -9.25 -1.82 14.55
CA LEU A 33 -10.40 -1.69 13.65
C LEU A 33 -11.33 -2.91 13.68
N GLY A 34 -10.95 -3.95 14.44
CA GLY A 34 -11.72 -5.19 14.56
C GLY A 34 -10.83 -6.41 14.36
N ALA A 35 -11.43 -7.50 13.89
CA ALA A 35 -10.74 -8.76 13.60
C ALA A 35 -11.23 -9.32 12.26
N LEU A 36 -10.37 -10.12 11.63
CA LEU A 36 -10.74 -10.89 10.46
C LEU A 36 -11.23 -12.28 10.91
N GLU A 37 -12.39 -12.72 10.41
CA GLU A 37 -12.90 -14.04 10.73
C GLU A 37 -11.90 -15.14 10.34
N GLY A 38 -11.75 -16.15 11.21
CA GLY A 38 -10.78 -17.22 11.00
C GLY A 38 -9.34 -16.87 11.36
N VAL A 39 -9.04 -15.61 11.70
CA VAL A 39 -7.71 -15.16 12.14
C VAL A 39 -7.74 -14.70 13.58
N THR A 40 -6.82 -15.20 14.39
CA THR A 40 -6.55 -14.69 15.73
C THR A 40 -5.20 -14.02 15.75
N VAL A 41 -5.16 -12.75 16.13
CA VAL A 41 -3.93 -11.97 16.28
C VAL A 41 -3.76 -11.62 17.74
N THR A 42 -2.61 -11.97 18.31
CA THR A 42 -2.25 -11.63 19.68
C THR A 42 -1.19 -10.54 19.67
N VAL A 43 -1.53 -9.37 20.20
CA VAL A 43 -0.61 -8.24 20.38
C VAL A 43 -0.28 -8.15 21.88
N PRO A 44 1.00 -8.23 22.28
CA PRO A 44 1.40 -8.08 23.67
C PRO A 44 1.01 -6.73 24.29
N PRO A 45 0.68 -6.66 25.59
CA PRO A 45 0.28 -5.42 26.26
C PRO A 45 1.30 -4.27 26.14
N GLU A 46 2.59 -4.58 26.13
CA GLU A 46 3.68 -3.60 25.97
C GLU A 46 3.66 -2.89 24.61
N LEU A 47 3.10 -3.55 23.59
CA LEU A 47 2.91 -2.97 22.25
C LEU A 47 1.56 -2.30 22.09
N ALA A 48 0.62 -2.51 23.02
CA ALA A 48 -0.71 -1.93 22.92
C ALA A 48 -0.67 -0.39 22.91
N ALA A 49 0.25 0.23 23.66
CA ALA A 49 0.41 1.70 23.70
C ALA A 49 1.38 2.25 22.64
N SER A 50 2.03 1.38 21.87
CA SER A 50 3.02 1.77 20.85
C SER A 50 2.37 2.16 19.53
N PRO A 51 3.07 2.90 18.64
CA PRO A 51 2.65 3.06 17.26
C PRO A 51 2.40 1.69 16.60
N PRO A 52 1.30 1.51 15.83
CA PRO A 52 0.96 0.20 15.26
C PRO A 52 2.05 -0.39 14.33
N SER A 53 2.87 0.46 13.71
CA SER A 53 4.01 0.05 12.89
C SER A 53 5.05 -0.76 13.66
N LEU A 54 5.22 -0.55 14.97
CA LEU A 54 6.13 -1.34 15.80
C LEU A 54 5.66 -2.78 15.98
N ALA A 55 4.34 -3.01 16.02
CA ALA A 55 3.76 -4.35 16.09
C ALA A 55 4.16 -5.21 14.87
N CYS A 56 4.30 -4.59 13.69
CA CYS A 56 4.66 -5.27 12.45
C CYS A 56 6.07 -5.89 12.47
N TYR A 57 7.00 -5.29 13.24
CA TYR A 57 8.40 -5.75 13.36
C TYR A 57 8.65 -6.64 14.58
N SER A 58 7.68 -6.76 15.47
CA SER A 58 7.83 -7.53 16.69
C SER A 58 7.66 -9.03 16.44
N ARG A 59 8.57 -9.83 17.00
CA ARG A 59 8.41 -11.29 17.00
C ARG A 59 7.31 -11.76 17.96
N ALA A 60 6.95 -10.92 18.93
CA ALA A 60 5.98 -11.23 19.96
C ALA A 60 4.53 -11.08 19.49
N VAL A 61 4.29 -10.41 18.36
CA VAL A 61 2.96 -10.42 17.72
C VAL A 61 2.76 -11.75 17.02
N ARG A 62 1.71 -12.46 17.43
CA ARG A 62 1.42 -13.83 16.95
C ARG A 62 0.16 -13.84 16.10
N VAL A 63 0.19 -14.62 15.04
CA VAL A 63 -0.95 -14.88 14.16
C VAL A 63 -1.25 -16.36 14.18
N ALA A 64 -2.47 -16.72 14.50
CA ALA A 64 -3.01 -18.06 14.32
C ALA A 64 -4.18 -17.99 13.34
N HIS A 65 -4.33 -19.00 12.49
CA HIS A 65 -5.48 -19.13 11.61
C HIS A 65 -6.22 -20.42 11.96
N ARG A 66 -7.55 -20.34 12.01
CA ARG A 66 -8.38 -21.52 12.17
C ARG A 66 -8.52 -22.14 10.78
N PRO A 67 -8.08 -23.40 10.56
CA PRO A 67 -8.52 -24.12 9.39
C PRO A 67 -10.04 -24.26 9.52
N SER A 68 -10.81 -23.59 8.66
CA SER A 68 -12.16 -24.05 8.35
C SER A 68 -12.05 -25.46 7.75
N GLY A 69 -13.13 -26.23 7.65
CA GLY A 69 -13.10 -27.66 7.29
C GLY A 69 -12.43 -28.05 5.94
N GLY A 70 -11.82 -27.10 5.23
CA GLY A 70 -10.67 -27.31 4.35
C GLY A 70 -9.63 -26.22 4.63
N ASP A 71 -8.35 -26.58 4.65
CA ASP A 71 -7.19 -25.72 4.93
C ASP A 71 -7.14 -24.45 4.05
N SER A 72 -7.89 -23.41 4.39
CA SER A 72 -7.91 -22.20 3.55
C SER A 72 -6.69 -21.33 3.89
N PRO A 73 -5.77 -21.11 2.95
CA PRO A 73 -4.54 -20.36 3.19
C PRO A 73 -4.84 -18.90 3.53
N LEU A 74 -3.90 -18.20 4.20
CA LEU A 74 -4.03 -16.76 4.48
C LEU A 74 -4.30 -15.93 3.21
N ASP A 75 -3.80 -16.37 2.07
CA ASP A 75 -4.06 -15.74 0.78
C ASP A 75 -5.55 -15.81 0.40
N ALA A 76 -6.24 -16.92 0.69
CA ALA A 76 -7.68 -17.06 0.43
C ALA A 76 -8.50 -16.06 1.27
N LEU A 77 -8.07 -15.79 2.50
CA LEU A 77 -8.68 -14.77 3.36
C LEU A 77 -8.48 -13.37 2.77
N LEU A 78 -7.28 -13.04 2.28
CA LEU A 78 -7.00 -11.73 1.66
C LEU A 78 -7.85 -11.48 0.41
N THR A 79 -8.23 -12.54 -0.30
CA THR A 79 -9.05 -12.49 -1.51
C THR A 79 -10.54 -12.70 -1.28
N SER A 80 -10.97 -12.93 -0.03
CA SER A 80 -12.37 -13.21 0.29
C SER A 80 -13.21 -11.91 0.28
N PRO A 81 -14.47 -11.95 -0.20
CA PRO A 81 -15.37 -10.79 -0.14
C PRO A 81 -15.58 -10.27 1.29
N GLU A 82 -15.58 -11.18 2.27
CA GLU A 82 -15.74 -10.86 3.69
C GLU A 82 -14.53 -10.12 4.24
N SER A 83 -13.31 -10.31 3.72
CA SER A 83 -12.16 -9.51 4.17
C SER A 83 -12.11 -8.13 3.50
N ALA A 84 -12.72 -7.99 2.32
CA ALA A 84 -12.64 -6.79 1.50
C ALA A 84 -13.13 -5.54 2.23
N HIS A 85 -14.16 -5.65 3.07
CA HIS A 85 -14.65 -4.49 3.84
C HIS A 85 -13.70 -4.09 4.97
N VAL A 86 -13.14 -5.05 5.70
CA VAL A 86 -12.22 -4.78 6.83
C VAL A 86 -10.85 -4.28 6.33
N LEU A 87 -10.42 -4.77 5.17
CA LEU A 87 -9.13 -4.43 4.55
C LEU A 87 -9.26 -3.42 3.41
N ALA A 88 -10.42 -2.77 3.26
CA ALA A 88 -10.72 -1.92 2.11
C ALA A 88 -9.65 -0.84 1.85
N GLU A 89 -9.25 -0.12 2.90
CA GLU A 89 -8.29 0.98 2.79
C GLU A 89 -6.89 0.53 2.33
N PRO A 90 -6.20 -0.41 3.02
CA PRO A 90 -4.89 -0.84 2.57
C PRO A 90 -4.93 -1.55 1.22
N LEU A 91 -5.98 -2.33 0.92
CA LEU A 91 -6.10 -3.02 -0.37
C LEU A 91 -6.31 -2.03 -1.52
N ARG A 92 -7.17 -1.02 -1.37
CA ARG A 92 -7.35 0.04 -2.38
C ARG A 92 -6.04 0.75 -2.67
N LEU A 93 -5.23 1.02 -1.64
CA LEU A 93 -3.93 1.67 -1.81
C LEU A 93 -2.93 0.76 -2.55
N VAL A 94 -2.83 -0.52 -2.19
CA VAL A 94 -1.99 -1.48 -2.91
C VAL A 94 -2.41 -1.58 -4.38
N ILE A 95 -3.71 -1.75 -4.65
CA ILE A 95 -4.28 -1.82 -5.99
C ILE A 95 -3.93 -0.57 -6.80
N THR A 96 -4.20 0.62 -6.24
CA THR A 96 -3.99 1.88 -6.93
C THR A 96 -2.52 2.14 -7.24
N LEU A 97 -1.61 1.85 -6.30
CA LEU A 97 -0.17 2.01 -6.54
C LEU A 97 0.37 0.98 -7.56
N ALA A 98 -0.14 -0.25 -7.55
CA ALA A 98 0.23 -1.27 -8.54
C ALA A 98 -0.24 -0.89 -9.95
N LEU A 99 -1.50 -0.47 -10.08
CA LEU A 99 -2.08 -0.01 -11.33
C LEU A 99 -1.38 1.23 -11.86
N TRP A 100 -0.99 2.18 -11.00
CA TRP A 100 -0.32 3.41 -11.42
C TRP A 100 0.94 3.14 -12.26
N ASP A 101 1.82 2.26 -11.78
CA ASP A 101 3.03 1.86 -12.50
C ASP A 101 2.73 1.12 -13.80
N GLU A 102 1.57 0.44 -13.92
CA GLU A 102 1.12 -0.21 -15.15
C GLU A 102 0.61 0.82 -16.17
N VAL A 103 -0.32 1.69 -15.76
CA VAL A 103 -0.93 2.66 -16.68
C VAL A 103 0.06 3.71 -17.19
N ILE A 104 1.06 4.08 -16.39
CA ILE A 104 2.13 5.00 -16.83
C ILE A 104 2.96 4.38 -17.96
N ARG A 105 3.29 3.09 -17.82
CA ARG A 105 4.07 2.34 -18.80
C ARG A 105 3.25 2.05 -20.06
N GLU A 106 2.02 1.58 -19.91
CA GLU A 106 1.09 1.31 -21.02
C GLU A 106 0.72 2.59 -21.78
N GLY A 107 0.58 3.72 -21.07
CA GLY A 107 0.40 5.05 -21.67
C GLY A 107 1.64 5.61 -22.36
N GLY A 108 2.76 4.88 -22.36
CA GLY A 108 4.02 5.30 -22.98
C GLY A 108 4.55 6.62 -22.42
N VAL A 109 4.42 6.83 -21.11
CA VAL A 109 4.96 7.99 -20.39
C VAL A 109 6.40 7.71 -19.96
N TYR A 110 6.63 6.59 -19.26
CA TYR A 110 7.94 6.18 -18.78
C TYR A 110 8.00 4.66 -18.60
N GLY A 111 9.10 4.02 -19.05
CA GLY A 111 9.30 2.58 -18.93
C GLY A 111 10.02 2.14 -17.65
N GLY A 112 10.60 3.08 -16.90
CA GLY A 112 11.33 2.83 -15.67
C GLY A 112 10.46 2.89 -14.41
N ASN A 113 11.12 3.06 -13.27
CA ASN A 113 10.46 3.17 -11.97
C ASN A 113 9.92 4.59 -11.76
N ILE A 114 8.63 4.72 -11.54
CA ILE A 114 8.01 5.99 -11.17
C ILE A 114 7.69 5.98 -9.67
N TYR A 115 7.96 7.11 -9.01
CA TYR A 115 7.71 7.30 -7.59
C TYR A 115 6.71 8.44 -7.43
N LEU A 116 5.75 8.29 -6.52
CA LEU A 116 4.92 9.42 -6.13
C LEU A 116 5.77 10.36 -5.28
N ALA A 117 5.76 11.66 -5.59
CA ALA A 117 6.67 12.62 -4.99
C ALA A 117 6.45 12.84 -3.49
N SER A 118 5.22 12.59 -3.00
CA SER A 118 4.84 12.81 -1.61
C SER A 118 3.63 11.95 -1.21
N GLU A 119 3.33 11.93 0.08
CA GLU A 119 2.08 11.36 0.62
C GLU A 119 0.85 12.09 0.08
N ARG A 120 0.95 13.40 -0.17
CA ARG A 120 -0.10 14.17 -0.85
C ARG A 120 -0.34 13.62 -2.26
N SER A 121 0.71 13.30 -3.02
CA SER A 121 0.55 12.68 -4.35
C SER A 121 -0.17 11.34 -4.27
N VAL A 122 0.06 10.54 -3.22
CA VAL A 122 -0.70 9.31 -2.95
C VAL A 122 -2.18 9.62 -2.74
N GLY A 123 -2.50 10.63 -1.94
CA GLY A 123 -3.88 11.06 -1.68
C GLY A 123 -4.61 11.48 -2.95
N VAL A 124 -3.96 12.29 -3.82
CA VAL A 124 -4.54 12.70 -5.11
C VAL A 124 -4.74 11.48 -6.02
N LEU A 125 -3.77 10.57 -6.10
CA LEU A 125 -3.90 9.36 -6.90
C LEU A 125 -5.08 8.48 -6.43
N LEU A 126 -5.25 8.30 -5.12
CA LEU A 126 -6.38 7.58 -4.54
C LEU A 126 -7.71 8.23 -4.90
N HIS A 127 -7.80 9.55 -4.80
CA HIS A 127 -9.00 10.31 -5.18
C HIS A 127 -9.32 10.11 -6.66
N THR A 128 -8.33 10.19 -7.55
CA THR A 128 -8.49 9.94 -8.99
C THR A 128 -8.97 8.51 -9.27
N ALA A 129 -8.38 7.51 -8.59
CA ALA A 129 -8.70 6.10 -8.78
C ALA A 129 -10.13 5.75 -8.32
N HIS A 130 -10.52 6.21 -7.13
CA HIS A 130 -11.73 5.72 -6.46
C HIS A 130 -12.87 6.74 -6.43
N THR A 131 -12.63 8.01 -6.75
CA THR A 131 -13.61 9.10 -6.61
C THR A 131 -14.11 9.22 -5.16
N ILE A 132 -13.22 8.95 -4.21
CA ILE A 132 -13.46 9.07 -2.78
C ILE A 132 -12.67 10.27 -2.29
N GLU A 133 -13.23 11.04 -1.37
CA GLU A 133 -12.48 12.10 -0.68
C GLU A 133 -11.16 11.53 -0.14
N PRO A 134 -10.03 12.26 -0.30
CA PRO A 134 -8.78 11.82 0.29
C PRO A 134 -8.99 11.54 1.78
N ALA A 135 -8.42 10.43 2.27
CA ALA A 135 -8.40 10.21 3.71
C ALA A 135 -7.76 11.43 4.39
N ALA A 136 -8.17 11.72 5.64
CA ALA A 136 -7.49 12.72 6.43
C ALA A 136 -5.96 12.46 6.40
N ALA A 137 -5.16 13.53 6.31
CA ALA A 137 -3.74 13.41 5.98
C ALA A 137 -2.98 12.52 6.99
N ASP A 138 -3.37 12.58 8.26
CA ASP A 138 -2.91 11.72 9.35
C ASP A 138 -3.25 10.24 9.12
N ARG A 139 -4.49 9.93 8.72
CA ARG A 139 -4.93 8.57 8.41
C ARG A 139 -4.16 7.99 7.23
N LEU A 140 -3.98 8.76 6.15
CA LEU A 140 -3.19 8.31 5.00
C LEU A 140 -1.73 8.06 5.39
N ALA A 141 -1.14 8.95 6.19
CA ALA A 141 0.24 8.82 6.67
C ALA A 141 0.44 7.54 7.50
N GLU A 142 -0.51 7.24 8.38
CA GLU A 142 -0.56 6.02 9.20
C GLU A 142 -0.66 4.77 8.30
N ILE A 143 -1.58 4.75 7.34
CA ILE A 143 -1.74 3.60 6.43
C ILE A 143 -0.43 3.36 5.65
N LEU A 144 0.17 4.42 5.12
CA LEU A 144 1.45 4.32 4.40
C LEU A 144 2.60 3.85 5.29
N GLU A 145 2.59 4.21 6.58
CA GLU A 145 3.60 3.76 7.54
C GLU A 145 3.50 2.28 7.80
N GLN A 146 2.29 1.78 7.98
CA GLN A 146 2.07 0.38 8.25
C GLN A 146 2.30 -0.46 7.00
N LEU A 147 1.87 -0.04 5.81
CA LEU A 147 2.20 -0.75 4.57
C LEU A 147 3.71 -0.79 4.30
N HIS A 148 4.43 0.27 4.69
CA HIS A 148 5.89 0.25 4.67
C HIS A 148 6.45 -0.76 5.69
N ALA A 149 5.93 -0.77 6.92
CA ALA A 149 6.34 -1.70 7.98
C ALA A 149 6.05 -3.17 7.65
N LEU A 150 5.00 -3.43 6.89
CA LEU A 150 4.64 -4.74 6.36
C LEU A 150 5.41 -5.11 5.09
N GLU A 151 6.34 -4.26 4.64
CA GLU A 151 7.14 -4.47 3.43
C GLU A 151 6.29 -4.63 2.16
N LEU A 152 5.21 -3.84 2.01
CA LEU A 152 4.36 -3.82 0.80
C LEU A 152 4.66 -2.63 -0.12
N LEU A 153 5.34 -1.61 0.40
CA LEU A 153 5.78 -0.46 -0.37
C LEU A 153 7.14 0.03 0.11
N TYR A 154 7.81 0.77 -0.77
CA TYR A 154 8.96 1.56 -0.42
C TYR A 154 8.57 2.99 -0.07
N ARG A 155 9.20 3.51 0.99
CA ARG A 155 9.19 4.92 1.37
C ARG A 155 10.62 5.38 1.56
N PHE A 156 11.01 6.38 0.79
CA PHE A 156 12.34 6.96 0.87
C PHE A 156 12.23 8.47 1.11
N PRO A 157 13.21 9.10 1.78
CA PRO A 157 13.36 10.54 1.69
C PRO A 157 13.43 10.95 0.22
N VAL A 158 12.76 12.04 -0.14
CA VAL A 158 12.89 12.61 -1.49
C VAL A 158 14.36 13.00 -1.71
N ALA A 159 14.95 12.63 -2.86
CA ALA A 159 16.36 12.91 -3.12
C ALA A 159 16.63 14.43 -3.14
N TYR A 160 17.82 14.85 -2.70
CA TYR A 160 18.18 16.28 -2.60
C TYR A 160 17.92 17.03 -3.90
N LYS A 161 18.27 16.43 -5.05
CA LYS A 161 18.06 17.04 -6.35
C LYS A 161 16.63 17.51 -6.62
N PHE A 162 15.61 16.81 -6.11
CA PHE A 162 14.20 17.11 -6.35
C PHE A 162 13.59 18.16 -5.40
N ARG A 163 14.30 18.53 -4.33
CA ARG A 163 13.78 19.43 -3.29
C ARG A 163 14.76 20.51 -2.81
N GLY A 164 16.03 20.40 -3.16
CA GLY A 164 17.16 21.28 -2.77
C GLY A 164 17.35 21.55 -1.27
N THR A 165 16.59 20.90 -0.39
CA THR A 165 16.67 20.97 1.07
C THR A 165 16.34 19.60 1.67
N HIS A 166 16.58 19.38 2.97
CA HIS A 166 16.14 18.17 3.65
C HIS A 166 14.73 18.38 4.22
N GLY A 167 13.71 17.86 3.55
CA GLY A 167 12.31 17.88 4.02
C GLY A 167 11.85 16.55 4.65
N LEU A 168 10.67 16.57 5.27
CA LEU A 168 9.99 15.38 5.78
C LEU A 168 9.23 14.60 4.69
N GLU A 169 9.14 15.13 3.48
CA GLU A 169 8.46 14.47 2.36
C GLU A 169 9.13 13.14 2.00
N ARG A 170 8.27 12.15 1.76
CA ARG A 170 8.66 10.78 1.41
C ARG A 170 8.09 10.43 0.05
N GLN A 171 8.98 9.99 -0.85
CA GLN A 171 8.55 9.40 -2.10
C GLN A 171 8.08 7.97 -1.87
N CYS A 172 6.98 7.59 -2.53
CA CYS A 172 6.30 6.32 -2.30
C CYS A 172 6.21 5.50 -3.60
N ARG A 173 6.41 4.18 -3.49
CA ARG A 173 6.23 3.25 -4.61
C ARG A 173 5.88 1.84 -4.13
N ILE A 174 4.99 1.15 -4.82
CA ILE A 174 4.71 -0.26 -4.55
C ILE A 174 5.95 -1.13 -4.81
N ASN A 175 6.22 -2.11 -3.95
CA ASN A 175 7.34 -3.03 -4.12
C ASN A 175 6.89 -4.38 -4.72
N GLY A 176 7.80 -5.36 -4.80
CA GLY A 176 7.51 -6.68 -5.36
C GLY A 176 6.44 -7.47 -4.61
N TRP A 177 6.39 -7.37 -3.27
CA TRP A 177 5.37 -8.04 -2.46
C TRP A 177 4.00 -7.38 -2.59
N GLY A 178 3.95 -6.05 -2.64
CA GLY A 178 2.72 -5.32 -2.95
C GLY A 178 2.17 -5.66 -4.34
N ARG A 179 3.02 -5.83 -5.35
CA ARG A 179 2.60 -6.31 -6.68
C ARG A 179 2.15 -7.76 -6.68
N LEU A 180 2.76 -8.63 -5.87
CA LEU A 180 2.27 -9.99 -5.70
C LEU A 180 0.86 -9.98 -5.13
N LEU A 181 0.63 -9.22 -4.05
CA LEU A 181 -0.69 -9.06 -3.46
C LEU A 181 -1.69 -8.54 -4.49
N PHE A 182 -1.34 -7.50 -5.25
CA PHE A 182 -2.20 -7.00 -6.34
C PHE A 182 -2.57 -8.10 -7.35
N ARG A 183 -1.62 -8.94 -7.80
CA ARG A 183 -1.91 -10.03 -8.73
C ARG A 183 -2.86 -11.08 -8.16
N LEU A 184 -2.77 -11.36 -6.85
CA LEU A 184 -3.71 -12.26 -6.18
C LEU A 184 -5.13 -11.67 -6.18
N LEU A 185 -5.25 -10.38 -5.91
CA LEU A 185 -6.54 -9.67 -5.90
C LEU A 185 -7.15 -9.55 -7.31
N ASP A 186 -6.33 -9.29 -8.33
CA ASP A 186 -6.76 -9.16 -9.74
C ASP A 186 -7.20 -10.50 -10.34
N ALA A 187 -6.74 -11.62 -9.79
CA ALA A 187 -7.16 -12.96 -10.18
C ALA A 187 -8.53 -13.36 -9.61
N VAL A 188 -9.10 -12.59 -8.69
CA VAL A 188 -10.41 -12.90 -8.09
C VAL A 188 -11.53 -12.63 -9.10
N PRO A 189 -12.42 -13.60 -9.36
CA PRO A 189 -13.59 -13.41 -10.23
C PRO A 189 -14.47 -12.25 -9.77
N ASP A 190 -15.28 -11.72 -10.70
CA ASP A 190 -16.29 -10.69 -10.43
C ASP A 190 -15.79 -9.32 -9.94
N ASP A 191 -14.48 -9.15 -9.76
CA ASP A 191 -13.83 -7.88 -9.39
C ASP A 191 -14.40 -7.23 -8.11
N PRO A 192 -14.38 -7.92 -6.96
CA PRO A 192 -14.95 -7.41 -5.72
C PRO A 192 -14.25 -6.14 -5.20
N TYR A 193 -13.04 -5.86 -5.69
CA TYR A 193 -12.23 -4.70 -5.30
C TYR A 193 -12.34 -3.51 -6.27
N GLY A 194 -13.11 -3.63 -7.37
CA GLY A 194 -13.29 -2.58 -8.36
C GLY A 194 -12.01 -2.22 -9.13
N ILE A 195 -11.09 -3.17 -9.30
CA ILE A 195 -9.82 -3.04 -10.01
C ILE A 195 -10.03 -2.59 -11.45
N ARG A 196 -11.03 -3.11 -12.16
CA ARG A 196 -11.31 -2.74 -13.56
C ARG A 196 -11.74 -1.28 -13.68
N ALA A 197 -12.63 -0.83 -12.80
CA ALA A 197 -13.07 0.57 -12.76
C ALA A 197 -11.92 1.50 -12.38
N CYS A 198 -11.11 1.12 -11.39
CA CYS A 198 -9.91 1.85 -10.99
C CYS A 198 -8.91 1.98 -12.15
N ARG A 199 -8.60 0.88 -12.85
CA ARG A 199 -7.73 0.86 -14.03
C ARG A 199 -8.26 1.79 -15.11
N ALA A 200 -9.54 1.71 -15.46
CA ALA A 200 -10.15 2.55 -16.49
C ALA A 200 -9.99 4.06 -16.17
N ARG A 201 -10.25 4.46 -14.92
CA ARG A 201 -10.09 5.86 -14.47
C ARG A 201 -8.65 6.33 -14.54
N LEU A 202 -7.71 5.51 -14.05
CA LEU A 202 -6.29 5.84 -14.08
C LEU A 202 -5.74 5.91 -15.51
N THR A 203 -6.15 4.98 -16.39
CA THR A 203 -5.81 5.02 -17.82
C THR A 203 -6.32 6.30 -18.48
N GLU A 204 -7.57 6.68 -18.23
CA GLU A 204 -8.15 7.91 -18.76
C GLU A 204 -7.43 9.16 -18.24
N HIS A 205 -7.08 9.18 -16.96
CA HIS A 205 -6.30 10.25 -16.34
C HIS A 205 -4.91 10.39 -16.99
N VAL A 206 -4.18 9.28 -17.15
CA VAL A 206 -2.86 9.27 -17.80
C VAL A 206 -2.96 9.70 -19.25
N ARG A 207 -4.00 9.25 -19.98
CA ARG A 207 -4.25 9.65 -21.37
C ARG A 207 -4.48 11.16 -21.48
N THR A 208 -5.31 11.73 -20.62
CA THR A 208 -5.65 13.15 -20.60
C THR A 208 -4.44 14.03 -20.28
N HIS A 209 -3.59 13.59 -19.36
CA HIS A 209 -2.46 14.40 -18.85
C HIS A 209 -1.09 13.91 -19.33
N ARG A 210 -1.07 13.10 -20.39
CA ARG A 210 0.12 12.40 -20.88
C ARG A 210 1.30 13.34 -21.11
N ASP A 211 1.06 14.48 -21.75
CA ASP A 211 2.12 15.42 -22.10
C ASP A 211 2.72 16.10 -20.86
N ALA A 212 1.91 16.39 -19.84
CA ALA A 212 2.40 16.93 -18.58
C ALA A 212 3.35 15.94 -17.88
N TYR A 213 2.97 14.66 -17.83
CA TYR A 213 3.84 13.64 -17.28
C TYR A 213 5.12 13.44 -18.10
N ARG A 214 5.03 13.37 -19.43
CA ARG A 214 6.20 13.23 -20.31
C ARG A 214 7.17 14.39 -20.16
N ARG A 215 6.68 15.64 -20.10
CA ARG A 215 7.54 16.80 -19.85
C ARG A 215 8.25 16.69 -18.52
N GLY A 216 7.56 16.28 -17.46
CA GLY A 216 8.18 16.08 -16.15
C GLY A 216 9.24 14.98 -16.15
N VAL A 217 8.98 13.84 -16.81
CA VAL A 217 9.95 12.73 -16.94
C VAL A 217 11.18 13.15 -17.74
N ILE A 218 11.00 13.89 -18.85
CA ILE A 218 12.12 14.39 -19.67
C ILE A 218 12.96 15.37 -18.86
N ALA A 219 12.32 16.35 -18.22
CA ALA A 219 13.01 17.32 -17.37
C ALA A 219 13.74 16.61 -16.22
N ALA A 220 13.14 15.57 -15.65
CA ALA A 220 13.74 14.83 -14.57
C ALA A 220 14.95 13.98 -14.98
N SER A 221 14.90 13.41 -16.18
CA SER A 221 16.01 12.64 -16.74
C SER A 221 17.20 13.53 -17.11
N ALA A 222 16.94 14.79 -17.48
CA ALA A 222 17.95 15.77 -17.84
C ALA A 222 18.53 16.52 -16.62
N ALA A 223 17.93 16.37 -15.43
CA ALA A 223 18.34 17.12 -14.26
C ALA A 223 19.62 16.56 -13.63
N GLU A 224 20.62 17.42 -13.46
CA GLU A 224 21.81 17.13 -12.68
C GLU A 224 21.53 17.31 -11.19
N ASP A 225 22.22 16.56 -10.33
CA ASP A 225 22.02 16.65 -8.88
C ASP A 225 22.35 18.04 -8.29
N SER A 226 23.09 18.87 -9.04
CA SER A 226 23.51 20.24 -8.74
C SER A 226 22.51 21.33 -9.20
N SER A 227 21.51 21.00 -10.02
CA SER A 227 20.72 21.98 -10.81
C SER A 227 19.65 22.79 -10.04
N GLY A 228 19.56 22.62 -8.71
CA GLY A 228 18.79 23.49 -7.82
C GLY A 228 17.29 23.19 -7.71
N ALA A 229 16.68 23.61 -6.59
CA ALA A 229 15.31 23.26 -6.17
C ALA A 229 14.18 23.83 -7.05
N ARG A 230 14.43 24.95 -7.74
CA ARG A 230 13.35 25.78 -8.33
C ARG A 230 12.70 25.13 -9.55
N ILE A 231 13.47 24.42 -10.36
CA ILE A 231 13.00 23.72 -11.55
C ILE A 231 11.93 22.67 -11.18
N TRP A 232 12.05 22.07 -9.99
CA TRP A 232 11.16 21.01 -9.54
C TRP A 232 9.81 21.50 -9.04
N ALA A 233 9.78 22.68 -8.39
CA ALA A 233 8.51 23.30 -8.01
C ALA A 233 7.65 23.58 -9.24
N ASP A 234 8.26 24.07 -10.32
CA ASP A 234 7.56 24.40 -11.57
C ASP A 234 7.11 23.13 -12.33
N ILE A 235 7.90 22.06 -12.30
CA ILE A 235 7.52 20.75 -12.88
C ILE A 235 6.37 20.12 -12.09
N HIS A 236 6.45 20.10 -10.75
CA HIS A 236 5.40 19.54 -9.91
C HIS A 236 4.08 20.30 -10.06
N ALA A 237 4.12 21.63 -10.20
CA ALA A 237 2.94 22.44 -10.41
C ALA A 237 2.21 22.12 -11.74
N GLN A 238 2.92 21.58 -12.73
CA GLN A 238 2.34 21.20 -14.02
C GLN A 238 1.79 19.77 -14.03
N GLN A 239 2.16 18.92 -13.06
CA GLN A 239 1.69 17.55 -12.99
C GLN A 239 0.43 17.44 -12.13
N PRO A 240 -0.67 16.84 -12.65
CA PRO A 240 -1.89 16.65 -11.85
C PRO A 240 -1.65 15.77 -10.61
N ILE A 241 -0.75 14.79 -10.73
CA ILE A 241 -0.27 13.96 -9.62
C ILE A 241 1.25 14.04 -9.65
N PRO A 242 1.92 14.75 -8.72
CA PRO A 242 3.36 14.91 -8.78
C PRO A 242 4.12 13.59 -8.62
N VAL A 243 5.05 13.33 -9.54
CA VAL A 243 5.85 12.09 -9.65
C VAL A 243 7.33 12.39 -9.88
N LEU A 244 8.18 11.45 -9.44
CA LEU A 244 9.64 11.44 -9.58
C LEU A 244 10.09 10.15 -10.30
N ILE A 245 11.30 10.14 -10.85
CA ILE A 245 11.93 8.99 -11.52
C ILE A 245 13.35 8.72 -11.02
#